data_AF-A0A6I5E549-F1
#
_entry.id   AF-A0A6I5E549-F1
#
_cell.length_a   1.000
_cell.length_b   1.000
_cell.length_c   1.000
_cell.angle_alpha   90.00
_cell.angle_beta   90.00
_cell.angle_gamma   90.00
#
_symmetry.space_group_name_H-M   'P 1'
#
loop_
_entity.id
_entity.type
_entity.pdbx_description
1 polymer ?
#
loop_
_entity_poly.entity_id
_entity_poly.type
_entity_poly.pdbx_seq_one_letter_code
_entity_poly.pdbx_strand_id
1 'polypeptide(L)' 'MQTDPAETVERFLHALSPASREVVRQLPRDQQEMMAASWERHLRDDTSLLTLSELDPASAEHRAAEDVVQDLL' A
#
# COMPACT_ATOMS: atom_id res chain seq x y z
N MET A 1 -17.55 -1.26 5.06
CA MET A 1 -16.92 -0.05 5.63
C MET A 1 -16.10 0.52 4.50
N GLN A 2 -16.55 1.61 3.90
CA GLN A 2 -15.84 2.25 2.80
C GLN A 2 -14.77 3.11 3.49
N THR A 3 -13.52 2.63 3.51
CA THR A 3 -12.37 3.35 4.06
C THR A 3 -12.27 4.69 3.32
N ASP A 4 -12.18 5.80 4.05
CA ASP A 4 -11.97 7.10 3.44
C ASP A 4 -10.67 7.07 2.60
N PRO A 5 -10.66 7.61 1.37
CA PRO A 5 -9.47 7.55 0.51
C PRO A 5 -8.24 8.22 1.15
N ALA A 6 -8.46 9.21 2.02
CA ALA A 6 -7.40 9.79 2.83
C ALA A 6 -6.82 8.80 3.85
N GLU A 7 -7.67 8.02 4.52
CA GLU A 7 -7.25 7.01 5.51
C GLU A 7 -6.50 5.86 4.84
N THR A 8 -6.94 5.41 3.67
CA THR A 8 -6.21 4.40 2.88
C THR A 8 -4.82 4.91 2.50
N VAL A 9 -4.71 6.16 2.03
CA VAL A 9 -3.40 6.76 1.69
C VAL A 9 -2.50 6.84 2.92
N GLU A 10 -3.02 7.24 4.07
CA GLU A 10 -2.24 7.31 5.32
C GLU A 10 -1.74 5.93 5.77
N ARG A 11 -2.58 4.89 5.68
CA ARG A 11 -2.18 3.50 5.96
C ARG A 11 -1.13 3.00 4.97
N PHE A 12 -1.33 3.23 3.68
CA PHE A 12 -0.37 2.87 2.63
C PHE A 12 0.99 3.53 2.88
N LEU A 13 1.01 4.83 3.16
CA LEU A 13 2.24 5.57 3.47
C LEU A 13 2.92 5.08 4.75
N HIS A 14 2.15 4.58 5.72
CA HIS A 14 2.69 4.00 6.95
C HIS A 14 3.24 2.59 6.73
N ALA A 15 2.64 1.83 5.81
CA ALA A 15 3.11 0.51 5.43
C ALA A 15 4.43 0.58 4.64
N LEU A 16 4.69 1.67 3.91
CA LEU A 16 5.93 1.82 3.13
C LEU A 16 7.21 1.97 3.95
N SER A 17 8.32 1.55 3.36
CA SER A 17 9.67 1.91 3.82
C SER A 17 9.83 3.44 3.84
N PRO A 18 10.62 4.02 4.77
CA PRO A 18 10.83 5.47 4.82
C PRO A 18 11.34 6.06 3.50
N ALA A 19 12.19 5.34 2.76
CA ALA A 19 12.66 5.75 1.44
C ALA A 19 11.52 5.80 0.41
N SER A 20 10.76 4.72 0.26
CA SER A 20 9.59 4.64 -0.65
C SER A 20 8.52 5.67 -0.29
N ARG A 21 8.27 5.87 1.00
CA ARG A 21 7.31 6.84 1.52
C ARG A 21 7.68 8.26 1.10
N GLU A 22 8.96 8.65 1.13
CA GLU A 22 9.37 9.97 0.68
C GLU A 22 9.09 10.18 -0.82
N VAL A 23 9.36 9.16 -1.65
CA VAL A 23 9.06 9.22 -3.09
C VAL A 23 7.56 9.40 -3.34
N VAL A 24 6.73 8.56 -2.71
CA VAL A 24 5.26 8.64 -2.86
C VAL A 24 4.72 9.98 -2.32
N ARG A 25 5.28 10.52 -1.24
CA ARG A 25 4.88 11.82 -0.70
C ARG A 25 5.18 12.99 -1.63
N GLN A 26 6.13 12.85 -2.55
CA GLN A 26 6.44 13.86 -3.57
C GLN A 26 5.50 13.78 -4.78
N LEU A 27 4.73 12.70 -4.93
CA LEU A 27 3.76 12.55 -6.01
C LEU A 27 2.50 13.39 -5.76
N PRO A 28 1.77 13.78 -6.83
CA PRO A 28 0.47 14.43 -6.68
C PRO A 28 -0.53 13.52 -5.96
N ARG A 29 -1.50 14.14 -5.27
CA ARG A 29 -2.50 13.45 -4.45
C ARG A 29 -3.26 12.35 -5.21
N ASP A 30 -3.62 12.62 -6.46
CA ASP A 30 -4.30 11.67 -7.36
C ASP A 30 -3.49 10.37 -7.56
N GLN A 31 -2.17 10.49 -7.75
CA GLN A 31 -1.29 9.32 -7.83
C GLN A 31 -1.19 8.59 -6.49
N GLN A 32 -1.09 9.31 -5.37
CA GLN A 32 -1.06 8.66 -4.04
C GLN A 32 -2.33 7.83 -3.80
N GLU A 33 -3.49 8.38 -4.16
CA GLU A 33 -4.78 7.70 -4.06
C GLU A 33 -4.87 6.48 -4.98
N MET A 34 -4.35 6.59 -6.21
CA MET A 34 -4.29 5.47 -7.16
C MET A 34 -3.39 4.34 -6.65
N MET A 35 -2.20 4.68 -6.14
CA MET A 35 -1.28 3.70 -5.55
C MET A 35 -1.90 3.04 -4.32
N ALA A 36 -2.52 3.82 -3.43
CA ALA A 36 -3.19 3.31 -2.25
C ALA A 36 -4.37 2.38 -2.60
N ALA A 37 -5.14 2.68 -3.66
CA ALA A 37 -6.19 1.80 -4.16
C ALA A 37 -5.64 0.51 -4.78
N SER A 38 -4.50 0.58 -5.49
CA SER A 38 -3.80 -0.60 -6.03
C SER A 38 -3.30 -1.50 -4.90
N TRP A 39 -2.77 -0.90 -3.83
CA TRP A 39 -2.30 -1.60 -2.63
C TRP A 39 -3.42 -2.37 -1.92
N GLU A 40 -4.58 -1.76 -1.69
CA GLU A 40 -5.74 -2.47 -1.13
C GLU A 40 -6.18 -3.64 -2.01
N ARG A 41 -6.05 -3.50 -3.34
CA ARG A 41 -6.37 -4.56 -4.27
C ARG A 41 -5.36 -5.70 -4.20
N HIS A 42 -4.06 -5.40 -4.17
CA HIS A 42 -3.00 -6.39 -4.00
C HIS A 42 -3.17 -7.19 -2.71
N LEU A 43 -3.51 -6.53 -1.59
CA LEU A 43 -3.78 -7.21 -0.32
C LEU A 43 -4.95 -8.18 -0.38
N ARG A 44 -5.95 -7.93 -1.22
CA ARG A 44 -7.14 -8.79 -1.35
C ARG A 44 -6.94 -9.92 -2.37
N ASP A 45 -6.22 -9.66 -3.45
CA ASP A 45 -6.13 -10.57 -4.60
C ASP A 45 -4.92 -11.50 -4.52
N ASP A 46 -3.81 -11.06 -3.94
CA ASP A 46 -2.58 -11.84 -3.89
C ASP A 46 -2.62 -12.91 -2.80
N THR A 47 -2.69 -14.18 -3.22
CA THR A 47 -2.81 -15.32 -2.31
C THR A 47 -1.57 -15.53 -1.41
N SER A 48 -0.41 -15.05 -1.85
CA SER A 48 0.82 -15.09 -1.04
C SER A 48 0.78 -14.01 0.06
N LEU A 49 0.21 -12.84 -0.25
CA LEU A 49 -0.06 -11.80 0.75
C LEU A 49 -1.18 -12.20 1.71
N LEU A 50 -2.19 -12.94 1.26
CA LEU A 50 -3.26 -13.44 2.14
C LEU A 50 -2.70 -14.36 3.23
N THR A 51 -1.87 -15.34 2.84
CA THR A 51 -1.22 -16.24 3.80
C THR A 51 -0.24 -15.50 4.72
N LEU A 52 0.48 -14.50 4.21
CA LEU A 52 1.33 -13.65 5.05
C LEU A 52 0.51 -12.77 6.00
N SER A 53 -0.64 -12.27 5.57
CA SER A 53 -1.53 -11.41 6.38
C SER A 53 -2.12 -12.15 7.57
N GLU A 54 -2.33 -13.46 7.47
CA GLU A 54 -2.78 -14.31 8.57
C GLU A 54 -1.69 -14.52 9.64
N LEU A 55 -0.41 -14.45 9.26
CA LEU A 55 0.73 -14.64 10.16
C LEU A 55 1.22 -13.31 10.74
N ASP A 56 1.47 -12.35 9.86
CA ASP A 56 1.96 -11.01 10.18
C ASP A 56 1.31 -9.98 9.24
N PRO A 57 0.18 -9.38 9.65
CA PRO A 57 -0.55 -8.44 8.81
C PRO A 57 0.29 -7.21 8.44
N ALA A 58 1.14 -6.73 9.34
CA ALA A 58 2.00 -5.58 9.10
C ALA A 58 3.05 -5.85 7.99
N SER A 59 3.65 -7.04 7.97
CA SER A 59 4.61 -7.42 6.92
C SER A 59 3.95 -7.65 5.58
N ALA A 60 2.72 -8.17 5.55
CA ALA A 60 1.95 -8.29 4.31
C ALA A 60 1.58 -6.91 3.75
N GLU A 61 1.11 -6.00 4.60
CA GLU A 61 0.87 -4.60 4.26
C GLU A 61 2.12 -3.93 3.69
N HIS A 62 3.27 -4.10 4.36
CA HIS A 62 4.55 -3.55 3.90
C HIS A 62 4.96 -4.10 2.55
N ARG A 63 4.95 -5.43 2.39
CA ARG A 63 5.34 -6.07 1.13
C ARG A 63 4.45 -5.65 -0.04
N ALA A 64 3.13 -5.64 0.19
CA ALA A 64 2.19 -5.17 -0.82
C ALA A 64 2.45 -3.71 -1.20
N ALA A 65 2.80 -2.88 -0.22
CA ALA A 65 3.04 -1.46 -0.46
C ALA A 65 4.30 -1.25 -1.30
N GLU A 66 5.39 -1.97 -0.99
CA GLU A 66 6.62 -1.92 -1.77
C GLU A 66 6.41 -2.46 -3.20
N ASP A 67 5.68 -3.57 -3.38
CA ASP A 67 5.36 -4.11 -4.71
C ASP A 67 4.60 -3.07 -5.58
N VAL A 68 3.65 -2.34 -5.00
CA VAL A 68 2.91 -1.28 -5.71
C VAL A 68 3.81 -0.11 -6.09
N VAL A 69 4.73 0.28 -5.21
CA VAL A 69 5.73 1.33 -5.51
C VAL A 69 6.65 0.88 -6.64
N GLN A 70 7.06 -0.39 -6.65
CA GLN A 70 7.92 -0.93 -7.71
C GLN A 70 7.19 -1.13 -9.04
N ASP A 71 5.87 -1.38 -9.04
CA ASP A 71 5.06 -1.56 -10.24
C ASP A 71 4.70 -0.21 -10.91
N LEU A 72 4.47 0.83 -10.10
CA LEU A 72 3.94 2.12 -10.56
C LEU A 72 4.98 3.24 -10.66
N LEU A 73 6.26 3.00 -10.32
CA LEU A 73 7.38 3.94 -10.48
C LEU A 73 8.49 3.39 -11.37
#